data_AF-A0A9J7BS89-F1
#
_entry.id   AF-A0A9J7BS89-F1
#
_cell.length_a   1.000
_cell.length_b   1.000
_cell.length_c   1.000
_cell.angle_alpha   90.00
_cell.angle_beta   90.00
_cell.angle_gamma   90.00
#
_symmetry.space_group_name_H-M   'P 1'
#
loop_
_entity.id
_entity.type
_entity.pdbx_description
1 polymer ?
#
loop_
_entity_poly.entity_id
_entity_poly.type
_entity_poly.pdbx_seq_one_letter_code
_entity_poly.pdbx_strand_id
1 'polypeptide(L)'
;MFFRSVFRFGMGQLVLPVCLVTLGISTPMARAASCLTQATMTAQERTALASAARGMLVQVQNGDVNGLKANTLPAVAADFGGIAQSVQELSPNIKAATVTVEAVYDLDASTDAAGQQSIQFFCGAAPVVVLNFAGLPPGKYALALTHTTGVEKPQQVSLILAQNGGQWQLAGFFAKPMITAGHDGLWYWVSARKYKQMNGKWAAWMYYRTAWNLLEPLDNLQSPNLQKLQQETEEVKPADFPVDKPVTVNSTSGAFQVTAVDTTTAFGGLDLEVHYTPDAGQAASLRNPPMARKQVMDVMTALLATHPELKEAFHGIWVHADQGTNSLFALELPMDQITAAPAVRPTAP
;
A
#
# COMPACT_ATOMS: atom_id res chain seq x y z
N MET A 1 40.58 20.35 0.98
CA MET A 1 42.05 20.27 0.81
C MET A 1 42.29 19.58 -0.53
N PHE A 2 42.80 20.33 -1.53
CA PHE A 2 43.48 19.91 -2.77
C PHE A 2 42.93 18.71 -3.59
N PHE A 3 42.59 18.79 -4.88
CA PHE A 3 43.36 19.37 -5.99
C PHE A 3 42.42 19.70 -7.19
N ARG A 4 42.60 20.89 -7.77
CA ARG A 4 42.16 21.28 -9.13
C ARG A 4 43.05 20.59 -10.15
N SER A 5 42.53 20.11 -11.28
CA SER A 5 43.32 20.09 -12.51
C SER A 5 42.45 20.38 -13.74
N VAL A 6 42.82 21.50 -14.36
CA VAL A 6 42.36 22.00 -15.65
C VAL A 6 43.34 21.45 -16.69
N PHE A 7 42.84 20.83 -17.77
CA PHE A 7 43.62 20.69 -18.99
C PHE A 7 42.78 21.05 -20.21
N ARG A 8 43.24 22.08 -20.92
CA ARG A 8 42.86 22.49 -22.28
C ARG A 8 43.78 21.74 -23.25
N PHE A 9 43.20 21.13 -24.29
CA PHE A 9 43.82 20.83 -25.59
C PHE A 9 42.70 21.02 -26.61
N GLY A 10 42.84 21.71 -27.75
CA GLY A 10 44.02 21.89 -28.59
C GLY A 10 43.68 21.27 -29.94
N MET A 11 43.18 22.10 -30.86
CA MET A 11 42.65 21.76 -32.18
C MET A 11 43.74 21.15 -33.08
N GLY A 12 43.47 20.00 -33.70
CA GLY A 12 44.35 19.36 -34.68
C GLY A 12 43.56 18.45 -35.61
N GLN A 13 43.40 18.88 -36.86
CA GLN A 13 42.83 18.08 -37.95
C GLN A 13 43.73 16.87 -38.24
N LEU A 14 43.15 15.67 -38.19
CA LEU A 14 43.70 14.51 -38.87
C LEU A 14 42.58 13.82 -39.67
N VAL A 15 42.76 13.82 -40.97
CA VAL A 15 41.95 13.07 -41.94
C VAL A 15 42.34 11.60 -41.83
N LEU A 16 41.39 10.72 -41.49
CA LEU A 16 41.56 9.27 -41.54
C LEU A 16 40.39 8.62 -42.30
N PRO A 17 40.66 7.55 -43.08
CA PRO A 17 39.72 6.99 -44.02
C PRO A 17 38.65 6.11 -43.36
N VAL A 18 37.51 6.08 -44.05
CA VAL A 18 36.32 5.28 -43.82
C VAL A 18 36.66 3.79 -43.66
N CYS A 19 36.33 3.24 -42.49
CA CYS A 19 36.05 1.82 -42.30
C CYS A 19 34.69 1.72 -41.58
N LEU A 20 33.62 1.65 -42.36
CA LEU A 20 32.26 1.41 -41.87
C LEU A 20 32.16 -0.05 -41.42
N VAL A 21 32.55 -0.33 -40.17
CA VAL A 21 32.19 -1.57 -39.50
C VAL A 21 30.76 -1.41 -39.01
N THR A 22 29.79 -1.92 -39.76
CA THR A 22 28.41 -2.08 -39.30
C THR A 22 28.37 -3.17 -38.23
N LEU A 23 28.68 -2.79 -36.99
CA LEU A 23 28.26 -3.54 -35.81
C LEU A 23 26.74 -3.54 -35.79
N GLY A 24 26.14 -4.61 -36.31
CA GLY A 24 24.73 -4.92 -36.13
C GLY A 24 24.47 -5.14 -34.65
N ILE A 25 24.11 -4.06 -33.94
CA ILE A 25 23.57 -4.15 -32.59
C ILE A 25 22.20 -4.82 -32.75
N SER A 26 22.17 -6.15 -32.64
CA SER A 26 20.93 -6.89 -32.41
C SER A 26 20.46 -6.52 -31.00
N THR A 27 19.77 -5.40 -30.87
CA THR A 27 18.98 -5.13 -29.68
C THR A 27 17.97 -6.27 -29.57
N PRO A 28 18.00 -7.08 -28.49
CA PRO A 28 16.93 -8.04 -28.28
C PRO A 28 15.64 -7.24 -28.21
N MET A 29 14.73 -7.48 -29.16
CA MET A 29 13.37 -6.97 -29.03
C MET A 29 12.82 -7.56 -27.74
N ALA A 30 12.64 -6.71 -26.72
CA ALA A 30 11.91 -7.07 -25.53
C ALA A 30 10.51 -7.45 -25.98
N ARG A 31 10.24 -8.76 -26.09
CA ARG A 31 8.90 -9.27 -26.30
C ARG A 31 8.22 -9.21 -24.93
N ALA A 32 7.30 -8.27 -24.79
CA ALA A 32 6.40 -8.28 -23.66
C ALA A 32 5.35 -9.38 -23.86
N ALA A 33 4.95 -10.02 -22.77
CA ALA A 33 3.82 -10.93 -22.78
C ALA A 33 2.55 -10.18 -23.22
N SER A 34 1.67 -10.86 -23.94
CA SER A 34 0.50 -10.19 -24.51
C SER A 34 -0.58 -10.01 -23.44
N CYS A 35 -1.26 -8.86 -23.47
CA CYS A 35 -2.34 -8.56 -22.55
C CYS A 35 -3.55 -7.96 -23.28
N LEU A 36 -4.74 -8.48 -22.95
CA LEU A 36 -6.01 -7.90 -23.39
C LEU A 36 -6.77 -7.30 -22.20
N THR A 37 -7.28 -6.10 -22.40
CA THR A 37 -8.27 -5.49 -21.49
C THR A 37 -9.66 -6.05 -21.78
N GLN A 38 -10.59 -5.95 -20.82
CA GLN A 38 -11.99 -6.33 -21.02
C GLN A 38 -12.68 -5.71 -22.26
N ALA A 39 -12.22 -4.53 -22.70
CA ALA A 39 -12.76 -3.83 -23.86
C ALA A 39 -12.30 -4.42 -25.20
N THR A 40 -11.15 -5.11 -25.19
CA THR A 40 -10.54 -5.73 -26.37
C THR A 40 -10.80 -7.23 -26.46
N MET A 41 -11.42 -7.83 -25.44
CA MET A 41 -11.87 -9.23 -25.45
C MET A 41 -13.16 -9.39 -26.25
N THR A 42 -13.37 -10.59 -26.79
CA THR A 42 -14.70 -10.98 -27.28
C THR A 42 -15.70 -11.07 -26.12
N ALA A 43 -17.00 -10.98 -26.43
CA ALA A 43 -18.04 -11.13 -25.42
C ALA A 43 -18.00 -12.52 -24.73
N GLN A 44 -17.60 -13.56 -25.47
CA GLN A 44 -17.48 -14.92 -24.94
C GLN A 44 -16.34 -15.04 -23.94
N GLU A 45 -15.14 -14.57 -24.28
CA GLU A 45 -13.96 -14.59 -23.41
C GLU A 45 -14.22 -13.81 -22.12
N ARG A 46 -14.74 -12.59 -22.24
CA ARG A 46 -15.09 -11.74 -21.09
C ARG A 46 -16.12 -12.41 -20.17
N THR A 47 -17.14 -13.03 -20.76
CA THR A 47 -18.19 -13.71 -19.98
C THR A 47 -17.67 -14.95 -19.27
N ALA A 48 -16.79 -15.73 -19.92
CA ALA A 48 -16.19 -16.91 -19.32
C ALA A 48 -15.33 -16.54 -18.10
N LEU A 49 -14.47 -15.53 -18.23
CA LEU A 49 -13.64 -15.03 -17.13
C LEU A 49 -14.47 -14.44 -15.98
N ALA A 50 -15.43 -13.56 -16.29
CA ALA A 50 -16.27 -12.95 -15.28
C ALA A 50 -17.13 -13.99 -14.54
N SER A 51 -17.61 -15.03 -15.24
CA SER A 51 -18.40 -16.10 -14.63
C SER A 51 -17.55 -16.99 -13.73
N ALA A 52 -16.32 -17.33 -14.14
CA ALA A 52 -15.38 -18.07 -13.30
C ALA A 52 -15.05 -17.31 -12.02
N ALA A 53 -14.70 -16.04 -12.12
CA ALA A 53 -14.42 -15.17 -10.99
C ALA A 53 -15.61 -15.06 -10.02
N ARG A 54 -16.82 -14.83 -10.56
CA ARG A 54 -18.04 -14.77 -9.74
C ARG A 54 -18.33 -16.11 -9.06
N GLY A 55 -18.16 -17.23 -9.77
CA GLY A 55 -18.36 -18.57 -9.21
C GLY A 55 -17.43 -18.85 -8.03
N MET A 56 -16.15 -18.51 -8.16
CA MET A 56 -15.18 -18.61 -7.06
C MET A 56 -15.56 -17.72 -5.87
N LEU A 57 -15.98 -16.47 -6.12
CA LEU A 57 -16.44 -15.60 -5.02
C LEU A 57 -17.70 -16.10 -4.33
N VAL A 58 -18.64 -16.74 -5.04
CA VAL A 58 -19.80 -17.37 -4.40
C VAL A 58 -19.34 -18.49 -3.44
N GLN A 59 -18.29 -19.24 -3.77
CA GLN A 59 -17.72 -20.22 -2.85
C GLN A 59 -17.14 -19.54 -1.60
N VAL A 60 -16.42 -18.42 -1.78
CA VAL A 60 -15.88 -17.62 -0.67
C VAL A 60 -17.02 -17.08 0.21
N GLN A 61 -18.07 -16.52 -0.37
CA GLN A 61 -19.25 -16.01 0.36
C GLN A 61 -19.93 -17.09 1.19
N ASN A 62 -19.98 -18.32 0.67
CA ASN A 62 -20.57 -19.48 1.35
C ASN A 62 -19.62 -20.13 2.36
N GLY A 63 -18.36 -19.69 2.47
CA GLY A 63 -17.33 -20.36 3.27
C GLY A 63 -16.96 -21.75 2.75
N ASP A 64 -17.21 -22.04 1.47
CA ASP A 64 -16.94 -23.32 0.83
C ASP A 64 -15.45 -23.46 0.45
N VAL A 65 -14.63 -23.66 1.47
CA VAL A 65 -13.17 -23.82 1.34
C VAL A 65 -12.83 -25.03 0.44
N ASN A 66 -13.58 -26.13 0.57
CA ASN A 66 -13.31 -27.35 -0.18
C ASN A 66 -13.65 -27.19 -1.67
N GLY A 67 -14.79 -26.56 -1.97
CA GLY A 67 -15.18 -26.24 -3.34
C GLY A 67 -14.21 -25.25 -3.99
N LEU A 68 -13.77 -24.22 -3.27
CA LEU A 68 -12.77 -23.29 -3.81
C LEU A 68 -11.43 -23.99 -4.07
N LYS A 69 -10.98 -24.84 -3.14
CA LYS A 69 -9.77 -25.66 -3.30
C LYS A 69 -9.86 -26.58 -4.52
N ALA A 70 -11.01 -27.17 -4.79
CA ALA A 70 -11.24 -28.00 -5.98
C ALA A 70 -11.16 -27.18 -7.30
N ASN A 71 -11.50 -25.89 -7.25
CA ASN A 71 -11.39 -24.96 -8.37
C ASN A 71 -10.04 -24.20 -8.42
N THR A 72 -9.04 -24.67 -7.66
CA THR A 72 -7.71 -24.05 -7.58
C THR A 72 -6.71 -24.87 -8.39
N LEU A 73 -5.75 -24.19 -9.02
CA LEU A 73 -4.66 -24.81 -9.77
C LEU A 73 -3.94 -25.82 -8.85
N PRO A 74 -3.62 -27.05 -9.32
CA PRO A 74 -3.08 -28.10 -8.44
C PRO A 74 -1.86 -27.68 -7.62
N ALA A 75 -0.95 -26.89 -8.21
CA ALA A 75 0.23 -26.38 -7.52
C ALA A 75 -0.11 -25.44 -6.35
N VAL A 76 -1.18 -24.65 -6.46
CA VAL A 76 -1.66 -23.74 -5.41
C VAL A 76 -2.55 -24.48 -4.41
N ALA A 77 -3.36 -25.44 -4.89
CA ALA A 77 -4.18 -26.29 -4.03
C ALA A 77 -3.34 -27.16 -3.07
N ALA A 78 -2.10 -27.49 -3.45
CA ALA A 78 -1.16 -28.20 -2.58
C ALA A 78 -0.78 -27.40 -1.32
N ASP A 79 -0.78 -26.06 -1.41
CA ASP A 79 -0.48 -25.13 -0.30
C ASP A 79 -1.62 -24.12 -0.07
N PHE A 80 -2.83 -24.65 0.11
CA PHE A 80 -4.05 -23.84 0.17
C PHE A 80 -4.32 -23.18 1.53
N GLY A 81 -3.42 -23.34 2.52
CA GLY A 81 -3.66 -22.97 3.92
C GLY A 81 -3.97 -21.47 4.09
N GLY A 82 -3.16 -20.61 3.49
CA GLY A 82 -3.36 -19.15 3.56
C GLY A 82 -4.68 -18.70 2.93
N ILE A 83 -5.02 -19.25 1.75
CA ILE A 83 -6.30 -18.94 1.08
C ILE A 83 -7.49 -19.42 1.92
N ALA A 84 -7.40 -20.63 2.49
CA ALA A 84 -8.46 -21.16 3.35
C ALA A 84 -8.70 -20.26 4.58
N GLN A 85 -7.64 -19.76 5.21
CA GLN A 85 -7.75 -18.82 6.31
C GLN A 85 -8.41 -17.50 5.86
N SER A 86 -7.98 -16.92 4.74
CA SER A 86 -8.60 -15.71 4.21
C SER A 86 -10.09 -15.90 3.89
N VAL A 87 -10.50 -17.07 3.36
CA VAL A 87 -11.92 -17.38 3.13
C VAL A 87 -12.70 -17.43 4.44
N GLN A 88 -12.14 -18.06 5.48
CA GLN A 88 -12.78 -18.18 6.78
C GLN A 88 -12.97 -16.81 7.45
N GLU A 89 -11.97 -15.93 7.35
CA GLU A 89 -12.03 -14.57 7.90
C GLU A 89 -12.96 -13.66 7.09
N LEU A 90 -13.01 -13.83 5.77
CA LEU A 90 -13.77 -12.98 4.87
C LEU A 90 -15.26 -13.33 4.82
N SER A 91 -15.59 -14.64 4.77
CA SER A 91 -16.96 -15.12 4.54
C SER A 91 -18.02 -14.50 5.46
N PRO A 92 -17.80 -14.29 6.78
CA PRO A 92 -18.80 -13.67 7.65
C PRO A 92 -19.10 -12.22 7.25
N ASN A 93 -18.11 -11.51 6.69
CA ASN A 93 -18.23 -10.10 6.31
C ASN A 93 -18.93 -9.92 4.96
N ILE A 94 -18.95 -10.93 4.10
CA ILE A 94 -19.46 -10.82 2.72
C ILE A 94 -20.62 -11.75 2.39
N LYS A 95 -21.17 -12.48 3.37
CA LYS A 95 -22.23 -13.49 3.18
C LYS A 95 -23.48 -12.95 2.47
N ALA A 96 -23.84 -11.69 2.72
CA ALA A 96 -24.99 -11.01 2.10
C ALA A 96 -24.56 -10.00 1.02
N ALA A 97 -23.29 -9.99 0.64
CA ALA A 97 -22.77 -9.02 -0.31
C ALA A 97 -23.23 -9.29 -1.74
N THR A 98 -23.38 -8.23 -2.51
CA THR A 98 -23.51 -8.30 -3.97
C THR A 98 -22.12 -8.40 -4.58
N VAL A 99 -21.89 -9.45 -5.38
CA VAL A 99 -20.64 -9.66 -6.11
C VAL A 99 -20.71 -9.00 -7.49
N THR A 100 -19.80 -8.06 -7.75
CA THR A 100 -19.60 -7.46 -9.07
C THR A 100 -18.21 -7.77 -9.59
N VAL A 101 -18.08 -7.94 -10.91
CA VAL A 101 -16.79 -8.06 -11.60
C VAL A 101 -16.54 -6.72 -12.27
N GLU A 102 -15.55 -5.98 -11.77
CA GLU A 102 -15.28 -4.61 -12.18
C GLU A 102 -14.41 -4.57 -13.45
N ALA A 103 -13.38 -5.42 -13.47
CA ALA A 103 -12.47 -5.53 -14.59
C ALA A 103 -11.93 -6.95 -14.71
N VAL A 104 -11.65 -7.34 -15.95
CA VAL A 104 -10.90 -8.55 -16.28
C VAL A 104 -9.78 -8.21 -17.26
N TYR A 105 -8.64 -8.88 -17.07
CA TYR A 105 -7.47 -8.80 -17.93
C TYR A 105 -7.07 -10.23 -18.33
N ASP A 106 -6.85 -10.47 -19.61
CA ASP A 106 -6.30 -11.72 -20.14
C ASP A 106 -4.81 -11.52 -20.30
N LEU A 107 -4.04 -12.40 -19.69
CA LEU A 107 -2.59 -12.33 -19.54
C LEU A 107 -1.99 -13.57 -20.19
N ASP A 108 -1.41 -13.43 -21.37
CA ASP A 108 -0.87 -14.56 -22.12
C ASP A 108 0.65 -14.53 -22.15
N ALA A 109 1.23 -15.46 -21.40
CA ALA A 109 2.65 -15.75 -21.34
C ALA A 109 3.00 -17.08 -22.04
N SER A 110 2.14 -17.60 -22.92
CA SER A 110 2.32 -18.93 -23.54
C SER A 110 3.54 -18.99 -24.46
N THR A 111 3.98 -17.84 -24.98
CA THR A 111 5.15 -17.74 -25.85
C THR A 111 6.44 -17.36 -25.11
N ASP A 112 6.35 -17.09 -23.81
CA ASP A 112 7.47 -16.67 -22.99
C ASP A 112 8.31 -17.87 -22.55
N ALA A 113 9.59 -17.64 -22.30
CA ALA A 113 10.50 -18.69 -21.86
C ALA A 113 10.22 -19.08 -20.41
N ALA A 114 10.26 -20.37 -20.11
CA ALA A 114 10.20 -20.83 -18.72
C ALA A 114 11.38 -20.29 -17.91
N GLY A 115 11.14 -19.97 -16.64
CA GLY A 115 12.19 -19.54 -15.70
C GLY A 115 12.62 -18.07 -15.82
N GLN A 116 11.84 -17.22 -16.52
CA GLN A 116 12.11 -15.78 -16.49
C GLN A 116 11.92 -15.18 -15.09
N GLN A 117 12.82 -14.26 -14.73
CA GLN A 117 12.79 -13.60 -13.42
C GLN A 117 11.60 -12.66 -13.24
N SER A 118 11.13 -12.04 -14.31
CA SER A 118 10.00 -11.11 -14.32
C SER A 118 9.34 -11.12 -15.70
N ILE A 119 8.02 -11.24 -15.71
CA ILE A 119 7.17 -11.14 -16.90
C ILE A 119 6.25 -9.94 -16.68
N GLN A 120 6.29 -9.01 -17.65
CA GLN A 120 5.47 -7.81 -17.65
C GLN A 120 4.39 -7.91 -18.72
N PHE A 121 3.15 -7.62 -18.32
CA PHE A 121 1.98 -7.54 -19.17
C PHE A 121 1.58 -6.07 -19.31
N PHE A 122 1.52 -5.56 -20.54
CA PHE A 122 1.12 -4.19 -20.84
C PHE A 122 -0.28 -4.20 -21.45
N CYS A 123 -1.27 -3.81 -20.66
CA CYS A 123 -2.67 -3.92 -20.99
C CYS A 123 -3.23 -2.58 -21.48
N GLY A 124 -3.67 -2.52 -22.74
CA GLY A 124 -4.25 -1.33 -23.37
C GLY A 124 -3.22 -0.46 -24.12
N ALA A 125 -3.72 0.50 -24.90
CA ALA A 125 -2.88 1.37 -25.74
C ALA A 125 -2.44 2.67 -25.02
N ALA A 126 -3.32 3.24 -24.18
CA ALA A 126 -3.08 4.33 -23.21
C ALA A 126 -4.42 4.71 -22.56
N PRO A 127 -4.51 4.94 -21.22
CA PRO A 127 -3.50 4.63 -20.21
C PRO A 127 -3.22 3.12 -20.13
N VAL A 128 -1.95 2.74 -20.01
CA VAL A 128 -1.52 1.33 -19.95
C VAL A 128 -1.57 0.86 -18.49
N VAL A 129 -2.25 -0.25 -18.24
CA VAL A 129 -2.13 -0.99 -16.97
C VAL A 129 -0.98 -1.98 -17.12
N VAL A 130 -0.04 -1.97 -16.18
CA VAL A 130 1.12 -2.87 -16.21
C VAL A 130 0.99 -3.85 -15.05
N LEU A 131 1.09 -5.13 -15.36
CA LEU A 131 1.13 -6.20 -14.37
C LEU A 131 2.50 -6.88 -14.44
N ASN A 132 3.13 -7.09 -13.29
CA ASN A 132 4.44 -7.72 -13.19
C ASN A 132 4.38 -9.00 -12.34
N PHE A 133 4.80 -10.13 -12.88
CA PHE A 133 4.87 -11.38 -12.12
C PHE A 133 6.28 -11.96 -12.17
N ALA A 134 6.78 -12.44 -11.03
CA ALA A 134 8.06 -13.12 -10.96
C ALA A 134 7.87 -14.64 -11.15
N GLY A 135 8.70 -15.27 -11.99
CA GLY A 135 8.74 -16.73 -12.12
C GLY A 135 7.47 -17.38 -12.69
N LEU A 136 6.65 -16.66 -13.44
CA LEU A 136 5.41 -17.18 -14.00
C LEU A 136 5.72 -18.24 -15.09
N PRO A 137 5.19 -19.48 -14.99
CA PRO A 137 5.36 -20.48 -16.04
C PRO A 137 4.66 -20.05 -17.35
N PRO A 138 5.09 -20.57 -18.52
CA PRO A 138 4.38 -20.32 -19.76
C PRO A 138 2.93 -20.79 -19.68
N GLY A 139 1.98 -19.95 -20.12
CA GLY A 139 0.56 -20.29 -20.12
C GLY A 139 -0.37 -19.08 -20.22
N LYS A 140 -1.66 -19.37 -20.11
CA LYS A 140 -2.74 -18.39 -20.09
C LYS A 140 -3.17 -18.10 -18.66
N TYR A 141 -3.20 -16.83 -18.32
CA TYR A 141 -3.58 -16.32 -17.01
C TYR A 141 -4.62 -15.21 -17.16
N ALA A 142 -5.25 -14.85 -16.06
CA ALA A 142 -6.11 -13.69 -16.02
C ALA A 142 -6.06 -13.02 -14.64
N LEU A 143 -6.35 -11.72 -14.62
CA LEU A 143 -6.67 -10.97 -13.42
C LEU A 143 -8.16 -10.62 -13.48
N ALA A 144 -8.91 -10.99 -12.44
CA ALA A 144 -10.26 -10.50 -12.22
C ALA A 144 -10.28 -9.60 -10.97
N LEU A 145 -10.67 -8.34 -11.15
CA LEU A 145 -10.94 -7.40 -10.07
C LEU A 145 -12.43 -7.43 -9.77
N THR A 146 -12.77 -7.73 -8.53
CA THR A 146 -14.15 -7.91 -8.09
C THR A 146 -14.44 -7.13 -6.83
N HIS A 147 -15.69 -6.74 -6.65
CA HIS A 147 -16.17 -6.09 -5.43
C HIS A 147 -17.26 -6.92 -4.78
N THR A 148 -17.29 -6.88 -3.45
CA THR A 148 -18.37 -7.38 -2.61
C THR A 148 -18.94 -6.18 -1.86
N THR A 149 -20.14 -5.74 -2.25
CA THR A 149 -20.74 -4.50 -1.76
C THR A 149 -22.14 -4.74 -1.19
N GLY A 150 -22.77 -3.73 -0.61
CA GLY A 150 -24.08 -3.87 0.06
C GLY A 150 -24.01 -4.51 1.46
N VAL A 151 -22.83 -4.54 2.05
CA VAL A 151 -22.54 -5.00 3.42
C VAL A 151 -21.74 -3.95 4.17
N GLU A 152 -21.69 -4.05 5.49
CA GLU A 152 -20.97 -3.10 6.37
C GLU A 152 -19.47 -3.02 6.06
N LYS A 153 -18.85 -4.15 5.72
CA LYS A 153 -17.41 -4.26 5.43
C LYS A 153 -17.19 -4.66 3.97
N PRO A 154 -17.43 -3.76 2.99
CA PRO A 154 -17.25 -4.07 1.59
C PRO A 154 -15.79 -4.42 1.28
N GLN A 155 -15.58 -5.38 0.39
CA GLN A 155 -14.25 -5.90 0.06
C GLN A 155 -13.99 -5.84 -1.42
N GLN A 156 -12.77 -5.48 -1.77
CA GLN A 156 -12.23 -5.69 -3.09
C GLN A 156 -11.47 -7.00 -3.07
N VAL A 157 -11.78 -7.89 -4.02
CA VAL A 157 -11.08 -9.16 -4.18
C VAL A 157 -10.47 -9.23 -5.57
N SER A 158 -9.16 -9.40 -5.60
CA SER A 158 -8.36 -9.63 -6.80
C SER A 158 -8.09 -11.13 -6.91
N LEU A 159 -8.53 -11.73 -8.02
CA LEU A 159 -8.31 -13.13 -8.33
C LEU A 159 -7.31 -13.24 -9.48
N ILE A 160 -6.21 -13.96 -9.26
CA ILE A 160 -5.36 -14.44 -10.34
C ILE A 160 -5.88 -15.80 -10.74
N LEU A 161 -6.16 -15.96 -12.03
CA LEU A 161 -6.66 -17.20 -12.62
C LEU A 161 -5.61 -17.76 -13.58
N ALA A 162 -5.54 -19.08 -13.69
CA ALA A 162 -4.74 -19.79 -14.68
C ALA A 162 -5.64 -20.73 -15.48
N GLN A 163 -5.40 -20.85 -16.78
CA GLN A 163 -6.13 -21.79 -17.61
C GLN A 163 -5.47 -23.18 -17.53
N ASN A 164 -6.27 -24.18 -17.16
CA ASN A 164 -5.84 -25.58 -17.10
C ASN A 164 -6.91 -26.47 -17.71
N GLY A 165 -6.57 -27.21 -18.77
CA GLY A 165 -7.54 -28.05 -19.49
C GLY A 165 -8.76 -27.28 -20.02
N GLY A 166 -8.58 -26.01 -20.39
CA GLY A 166 -9.65 -25.12 -20.85
C GLY A 166 -10.54 -24.53 -19.74
N GLN A 167 -10.31 -24.88 -18.48
CA GLN A 167 -11.01 -24.35 -17.31
C GLN A 167 -10.17 -23.23 -16.67
N TRP A 168 -10.82 -22.18 -16.20
CA TRP A 168 -10.17 -21.16 -15.36
C TRP A 168 -10.14 -21.62 -13.91
N GLN A 169 -8.93 -21.77 -13.37
CA GLN A 169 -8.70 -22.18 -11.99
C GLN A 169 -8.03 -21.07 -11.19
N LEU A 170 -8.30 -21.00 -9.89
CA LEU A 170 -7.68 -20.03 -9.00
C LEU A 170 -6.17 -20.28 -8.91
N ALA A 171 -5.38 -19.23 -9.10
CA ALA A 171 -3.94 -19.23 -8.99
C ALA A 171 -3.42 -18.20 -7.96
N GLY A 172 -4.27 -17.26 -7.53
CA GLY A 172 -3.97 -16.32 -6.47
C GLY A 172 -5.24 -15.62 -5.97
N PHE A 173 -5.27 -15.31 -4.67
CA PHE A 173 -6.42 -14.73 -4.00
C PHE A 173 -5.95 -13.61 -3.07
N PHE A 174 -6.44 -12.39 -3.31
CA PHE A 174 -6.10 -11.23 -2.50
C PHE A 174 -7.37 -10.46 -2.18
N ALA A 175 -7.69 -10.31 -0.91
CA ALA A 175 -8.86 -9.59 -0.45
C ALA A 175 -8.43 -8.43 0.46
N LYS A 176 -9.08 -7.28 0.30
CA LYS A 176 -8.87 -6.13 1.17
C LYS A 176 -10.13 -5.28 1.34
N PRO A 177 -10.24 -4.52 2.44
CA PRO A 177 -11.33 -3.58 2.62
C PRO A 177 -11.37 -2.52 1.51
N MET A 178 -12.57 -2.12 1.11
CA MET A 178 -12.78 -0.98 0.20
C MET A 178 -12.90 0.36 0.93
N ILE A 179 -13.19 0.29 2.24
CA ILE A 179 -13.36 1.45 3.10
C ILE A 179 -12.55 1.28 4.38
N THR A 180 -12.12 2.40 4.95
CA THR A 180 -11.61 2.47 6.32
C THR A 180 -12.21 3.71 6.99
N ALA A 181 -12.55 3.60 8.28
CA ALA A 181 -13.22 4.66 9.05
C ALA A 181 -14.37 5.37 8.28
N GLY A 182 -15.18 4.60 7.54
CA GLY A 182 -16.35 5.10 6.80
C GLY A 182 -16.05 5.75 5.44
N HIS A 183 -14.80 5.74 4.98
CA HIS A 183 -14.39 6.41 3.73
C HIS A 183 -13.65 5.48 2.77
N ASP A 184 -13.85 5.68 1.47
CA ASP A 184 -13.11 4.99 0.42
C ASP A 184 -11.78 5.67 0.09
N GLY A 185 -10.96 5.00 -0.71
CA GLY A 185 -9.64 5.52 -1.08
C GLY A 185 -9.67 6.81 -1.91
N LEU A 186 -10.73 7.09 -2.68
CA LEU A 186 -10.85 8.34 -3.44
C LEU A 186 -11.13 9.52 -2.50
N TRP A 187 -11.95 9.31 -1.48
CA TRP A 187 -12.17 10.28 -0.42
C TRP A 187 -10.85 10.61 0.29
N TYR A 188 -10.07 9.60 0.67
CA TYR A 188 -8.75 9.82 1.29
C TYR A 188 -7.80 10.57 0.36
N TRP A 189 -7.79 10.24 -0.93
CA TRP A 189 -6.96 10.93 -1.91
C TRP A 189 -7.33 12.42 -2.04
N VAL A 190 -8.63 12.72 -2.11
CA VAL A 190 -9.12 14.11 -2.16
C VAL A 190 -8.81 14.86 -0.85
N SER A 191 -9.00 14.21 0.30
CA SER A 191 -8.72 14.80 1.61
C SER A 191 -7.22 15.05 1.80
N ALA A 192 -6.34 14.16 1.35
CA ALA A 192 -4.89 14.34 1.36
C ALA A 192 -4.47 15.63 0.63
N ARG A 193 -5.07 15.90 -0.54
CA ARG A 193 -4.84 17.13 -1.30
C ARG A 193 -5.28 18.39 -0.54
N LYS A 194 -6.36 18.32 0.24
CA LYS A 194 -6.80 19.44 1.10
C LYS A 194 -5.79 19.71 2.20
N TYR A 195 -5.31 18.67 2.92
CA TYR A 195 -4.27 18.84 3.93
C TYR A 195 -2.97 19.39 3.34
N LYS A 196 -2.57 18.92 2.14
CA LYS A 196 -1.42 19.48 1.41
C LYS A 196 -1.59 20.98 1.15
N GLN A 197 -2.77 21.43 0.73
CA GLN A 197 -3.07 22.85 0.48
C GLN A 197 -3.01 23.69 1.77
N MET A 198 -3.35 23.10 2.91
CA MET A 198 -3.26 23.74 4.24
C MET A 198 -1.86 23.61 4.87
N ASN A 199 -0.85 23.15 4.12
CA ASN A 199 0.50 22.89 4.60
C ASN A 199 0.60 21.85 5.74
N GLY A 200 -0.42 21.01 5.92
CA GLY A 200 -0.45 19.91 6.88
C GLY A 200 0.20 18.64 6.30
N LYS A 201 1.53 18.61 6.23
CA LYS A 201 2.27 17.55 5.51
C LYS A 201 2.10 16.17 6.12
N TRP A 202 2.08 16.05 7.45
CA TRP A 202 1.93 14.74 8.11
C TRP A 202 0.55 14.13 7.83
N ALA A 203 -0.51 14.92 8.04
CA ALA A 203 -1.87 14.49 7.72
C ALA A 203 -2.01 14.14 6.23
N ALA A 204 -1.51 14.99 5.32
CA ALA A 204 -1.56 14.74 3.89
C ALA A 204 -0.88 13.42 3.51
N TRP A 205 0.34 13.18 4.01
CA TRP A 205 1.11 11.99 3.69
C TRP A 205 0.45 10.70 4.19
N MET A 206 -0.04 10.69 5.44
CA MET A 206 -0.76 9.53 5.99
C MET A 206 -2.09 9.27 5.25
N TYR A 207 -2.79 10.32 4.82
CA TYR A 207 -4.01 10.18 4.03
C TYR A 207 -3.73 9.65 2.62
N TYR A 208 -2.63 10.06 1.97
CA TYR A 208 -2.22 9.48 0.70
C TYR A 208 -1.85 7.99 0.84
N ARG A 209 -1.13 7.60 1.91
CA ARG A 209 -0.85 6.19 2.21
C ARG A 209 -2.13 5.38 2.43
N THR A 210 -3.09 5.95 3.16
CA THR A 210 -4.41 5.32 3.36
C THR A 210 -5.16 5.17 2.04
N ALA A 211 -5.13 6.18 1.17
CA ALA A 211 -5.69 6.12 -0.17
C ALA A 211 -5.01 5.03 -1.02
N TRP A 212 -3.69 4.93 -0.98
CA TRP A 212 -2.92 3.90 -1.68
C TRP A 212 -3.36 2.50 -1.25
N ASN A 213 -3.38 2.25 0.06
CA ASN A 213 -3.78 0.98 0.65
C ASN A 213 -5.22 0.57 0.27
N LEU A 214 -6.11 1.53 0.01
CA LEU A 214 -7.50 1.25 -0.41
C LEU A 214 -7.66 1.15 -1.94
N LEU A 215 -6.89 1.91 -2.73
CA LEU A 215 -7.03 1.96 -4.18
C LEU A 215 -6.18 0.94 -4.95
N GLU A 216 -5.07 0.46 -4.39
CA GLU A 216 -4.17 -0.49 -5.07
C GLU A 216 -4.72 -1.92 -5.06
N PRO A 217 -5.21 -2.49 -6.18
CA PRO A 217 -5.81 -3.81 -6.15
C PRO A 217 -4.83 -4.95 -5.90
N LEU A 218 -3.58 -4.75 -6.28
CA LEU A 218 -2.46 -5.67 -6.13
C LEU A 218 -1.16 -4.87 -6.18
N ASP A 219 -0.19 -5.23 -5.35
CA ASP A 219 1.15 -4.61 -5.29
C ASP A 219 1.89 -4.64 -6.63
N ASN A 220 1.54 -5.59 -7.49
CA ASN A 220 2.17 -5.80 -8.78
C ASN A 220 1.38 -5.23 -9.96
N LEU A 221 0.31 -4.47 -9.68
CA LEU A 221 -0.46 -3.73 -10.68
C LEU A 221 -0.09 -2.25 -10.63
N GLN A 222 0.29 -1.71 -11.77
CA GLN A 222 0.55 -0.29 -11.97
C GLN A 222 -0.46 0.29 -12.96
N SER A 223 -0.91 1.52 -12.68
CA SER A 223 -1.76 2.28 -13.59
C SER A 223 -1.41 3.77 -13.50
N PRO A 224 -1.77 4.61 -14.47
CA PRO A 224 -1.47 6.04 -14.39
C PRO A 224 -2.11 6.75 -13.19
N ASN A 225 -3.26 6.28 -12.71
CA ASN A 225 -3.86 6.81 -11.50
C ASN A 225 -3.05 6.44 -10.25
N LEU A 226 -2.58 5.19 -10.15
CA LEU A 226 -1.69 4.77 -9.06
C LEU A 226 -0.36 5.52 -9.14
N GLN A 227 0.26 5.62 -10.31
CA GLN A 227 1.50 6.40 -10.47
C GLN A 227 1.34 7.87 -10.05
N LYS A 228 0.21 8.50 -10.40
CA LYS A 228 -0.10 9.86 -9.95
C LYS A 228 -0.28 9.93 -8.44
N LEU A 229 -0.98 8.97 -7.84
CA LEU A 229 -1.13 8.88 -6.38
C LEU A 229 0.25 8.72 -5.70
N GLN A 230 1.12 7.87 -6.23
CA GLN A 230 2.47 7.67 -5.72
C GLN A 230 3.28 8.98 -5.78
N GLN A 231 3.28 9.66 -6.93
CA GLN A 231 3.97 10.93 -7.10
C GLN A 231 3.48 11.98 -6.10
N GLU A 232 2.16 12.14 -5.96
CA GLU A 232 1.59 13.08 -5.01
C GLU A 232 1.92 12.72 -3.54
N THR A 233 2.06 11.42 -3.23
CA THR A 233 2.49 10.93 -1.92
C THR A 233 3.93 11.32 -1.64
N GLU A 234 4.85 11.04 -2.57
CA GLU A 234 6.28 11.34 -2.41
C GLU A 234 6.54 12.85 -2.32
N GLU A 235 5.77 13.67 -3.05
CA GLU A 235 5.86 15.14 -2.98
C GLU A 235 5.59 15.71 -1.58
N VAL A 236 4.83 15.01 -0.74
CA VAL A 236 4.47 15.48 0.61
C VAL A 236 5.11 14.68 1.73
N LYS A 237 5.99 13.71 1.41
CA LYS A 237 6.69 12.90 2.41
C LYS A 237 7.42 13.80 3.42
N PRO A 238 7.05 13.79 4.71
CA PRO A 238 7.70 14.62 5.70
C PRO A 238 9.12 14.13 5.95
N ALA A 239 10.10 15.04 5.94
CA ALA A 239 11.50 14.71 6.18
C ALA A 239 11.76 14.28 7.64
N ASP A 240 10.87 14.69 8.53
CA ASP A 240 10.87 14.43 9.96
C ASP A 240 9.86 13.33 10.36
N PHE A 241 9.41 12.50 9.42
CA PHE A 241 8.55 11.36 9.75
C PHE A 241 9.39 10.16 10.26
N PRO A 242 9.01 9.50 11.35
CA PRO A 242 9.78 8.41 11.95
C PRO A 242 9.61 7.09 11.18
N VAL A 243 10.12 7.02 9.95
CA VAL A 243 10.13 5.78 9.13
C VAL A 243 11.40 4.97 9.40
N ASP A 244 12.56 5.57 9.18
CA ASP A 244 13.86 4.87 9.25
C ASP A 244 14.64 5.21 10.53
N LYS A 245 14.29 6.33 11.17
CA LYS A 245 15.01 6.88 12.32
C LYS A 245 14.02 7.48 13.31
N PRO A 246 14.30 7.35 14.62
CA PRO A 246 13.50 8.04 15.62
C PRO A 246 13.56 9.56 15.45
N VAL A 247 12.45 10.21 15.77
CA VAL A 247 12.29 11.66 15.72
C VAL A 247 12.07 12.15 17.14
N THR A 248 12.82 13.18 17.52
CA THR A 248 12.74 13.74 18.86
C THR A 248 11.56 14.71 18.96
N VAL A 249 10.60 14.37 19.82
CA VAL A 249 9.49 15.25 20.20
C VAL A 249 9.80 15.89 21.54
N ASN A 250 9.85 17.22 21.57
CA ASN A 250 10.20 17.99 22.76
C ASN A 250 8.95 18.47 23.49
N SER A 251 8.86 18.11 24.76
CA SER A 251 7.82 18.58 25.69
C SER A 251 8.43 19.47 26.78
N THR A 252 7.58 20.04 27.63
CA THR A 252 8.05 20.75 28.84
C THR A 252 8.71 19.81 29.86
N SER A 253 8.40 18.52 29.83
CA SER A 253 8.95 17.50 30.74
C SER A 253 10.19 16.78 30.22
N GLY A 254 10.58 17.00 28.96
CA GLY A 254 11.74 16.35 28.35
C GLY A 254 11.57 16.01 26.87
N ALA A 255 12.58 15.35 26.33
CA ALA A 255 12.64 14.89 24.95
C ALA A 255 12.24 13.41 24.86
N PHE A 256 11.40 13.09 23.89
CA PHE A 256 10.92 11.72 23.64
C PHE A 256 11.33 11.26 22.26
N GLN A 257 11.83 10.03 22.14
CA GLN A 257 12.22 9.45 20.85
C GLN A 257 11.05 8.69 20.25
N VAL A 258 10.28 9.35 19.40
CA VAL A 258 9.19 8.72 18.64
C VAL A 258 9.80 7.88 17.55
N THR A 259 9.51 6.58 17.57
CA THR A 259 10.12 5.57 16.71
C THR A 259 9.24 5.15 15.56
N ALA A 260 7.92 5.29 15.68
CA ALA A 260 6.98 5.02 14.61
C ALA A 260 5.70 5.83 14.78
N VAL A 261 5.07 6.17 13.66
CA VAL A 261 3.74 6.78 13.60
C VAL A 261 3.01 6.13 12.43
N ASP A 262 1.82 5.60 12.65
CA ASP A 262 0.94 5.11 11.59
C ASP A 262 -0.54 5.39 11.91
N THR A 263 -1.44 4.92 11.05
CA THR A 263 -2.89 5.03 11.26
C THR A 263 -3.50 3.71 11.74
N THR A 264 -4.53 3.82 12.58
CA THR A 264 -5.29 2.66 13.07
C THR A 264 -6.79 2.97 13.11
N THR A 265 -7.61 1.92 13.10
CA THR A 265 -9.06 2.02 13.27
C THR A 265 -9.57 1.21 14.45
N ALA A 266 -8.68 0.80 15.35
CA ALA A 266 -8.99 -0.04 16.50
C ALA A 266 -10.10 0.54 17.41
N PHE A 267 -10.27 1.87 17.44
CA PHE A 267 -11.24 2.56 18.30
C PHE A 267 -12.41 3.19 17.53
N GLY A 268 -12.66 2.74 16.30
CA GLY A 268 -13.84 3.09 15.51
C GLY A 268 -13.72 4.35 14.64
N GLY A 269 -12.79 5.25 14.95
CA GLY A 269 -12.37 6.36 14.09
C GLY A 269 -11.08 6.04 13.32
N LEU A 270 -10.63 6.97 12.48
CA LEU A 270 -9.24 6.94 12.01
C LEU A 270 -8.39 7.65 13.06
N ASP A 271 -7.58 6.88 13.78
CA ASP A 271 -6.72 7.37 14.85
C ASP A 271 -5.25 7.30 14.42
N LEU A 272 -4.40 8.02 15.15
CA LEU A 272 -2.96 7.87 15.06
C LEU A 272 -2.46 6.83 16.04
N GLU A 273 -1.60 5.93 15.59
CA GLU A 273 -0.84 5.03 16.44
C GLU A 273 0.60 5.51 16.49
N VAL A 274 1.12 5.78 17.69
CA VAL A 274 2.42 6.42 17.90
C VAL A 274 3.23 5.60 18.89
N HIS A 275 4.44 5.26 18.50
CA HIS A 275 5.37 4.52 19.33
C HIS A 275 6.54 5.40 19.72
N TYR A 276 6.94 5.38 20.99
CA TYR A 276 8.17 6.00 21.44
C TYR A 276 8.95 5.06 22.37
N THR A 277 10.28 5.18 22.36
CA THR A 277 11.14 4.45 23.29
C THR A 277 11.51 5.34 24.48
N PRO A 278 11.08 5.01 25.72
CA PRO A 278 11.45 5.76 26.90
C PRO A 278 12.92 5.49 27.28
N ASP A 279 13.62 6.51 27.75
CA ASP A 279 14.91 6.33 28.44
C ASP A 279 14.73 5.66 29.81
N ALA A 280 15.84 5.40 30.53
CA ALA A 280 15.79 4.72 31.82
C ALA A 280 14.96 5.47 32.89
N GLY A 281 15.00 6.81 32.89
CA GLY A 281 14.23 7.63 33.82
C GLY A 281 12.75 7.64 33.47
N GLN A 282 12.44 7.82 32.19
CA GLN A 282 11.09 7.74 31.62
C GLN A 282 10.46 6.35 31.84
N ALA A 283 11.23 5.27 31.71
CA ALA A 283 10.75 3.93 31.96
C ALA A 283 10.43 3.69 33.44
N ALA A 284 11.16 4.34 34.36
CA ALA A 284 10.89 4.26 35.79
C ALA A 284 9.58 4.96 36.17
N SER A 285 9.28 6.14 35.58
CA SER A 285 8.03 6.87 35.82
C SER A 285 6.79 6.14 35.31
N LEU A 286 6.90 5.32 34.27
CA LEU A 286 5.79 4.51 33.75
C LEU A 286 5.26 3.47 34.73
N ARG A 287 6.00 3.14 35.80
CA ARG A 287 5.55 2.20 36.86
C ARG A 287 4.50 2.80 37.80
N ASN A 288 4.31 4.12 37.77
CA ASN A 288 3.32 4.84 38.57
C ASN A 288 2.19 5.33 37.65
N PRO A 289 0.93 4.86 37.78
CA PRO A 289 -0.11 5.15 36.79
C PRO A 289 -0.41 6.65 36.57
N PRO A 290 -0.52 7.50 37.62
CA PRO A 290 -0.62 8.95 37.42
C PRO A 290 0.55 9.55 36.62
N MET A 291 1.79 9.16 36.93
CA MET A 291 2.97 9.63 36.21
C MET A 291 3.02 9.10 34.77
N ALA A 292 2.63 7.85 34.56
CA ALA A 292 2.58 7.22 33.25
C ALA A 292 1.60 7.95 32.31
N ARG A 293 0.37 8.21 32.82
CA ARG A 293 -0.62 9.01 32.10
C ARG A 293 -0.09 10.40 31.78
N LYS A 294 0.52 11.09 32.75
CA LYS A 294 1.11 12.42 32.54
C LYS A 294 2.19 12.40 31.45
N GLN A 295 3.11 11.45 31.50
CA GLN A 295 4.20 11.35 30.53
C GLN A 295 3.69 11.13 29.11
N VAL A 296 2.75 10.20 28.92
CA VAL A 296 2.18 9.95 27.59
C VAL A 296 1.35 11.14 27.09
N MET A 297 0.62 11.83 27.98
CA MET A 297 -0.02 13.11 27.64
C MET A 297 0.99 14.15 27.18
N ASP A 298 2.16 14.24 27.84
CA ASP A 298 3.21 15.17 27.47
C ASP A 298 3.76 14.86 26.05
N VAL A 299 3.85 13.57 25.65
CA VAL A 299 4.17 13.15 24.27
C VAL A 299 3.08 13.57 23.28
N MET A 300 1.82 13.24 23.56
CA MET A 300 0.67 13.59 22.70
C MET A 300 0.61 15.10 22.46
N THR A 301 0.64 15.88 23.54
CA THR A 301 0.57 17.34 23.46
C THR A 301 1.75 17.94 22.70
N ALA A 302 2.97 17.42 22.91
CA ALA A 302 4.15 17.90 22.19
C ALA A 302 4.13 17.56 20.69
N LEU A 303 3.62 16.37 20.33
CA LEU A 303 3.44 15.99 18.93
C LEU A 303 2.41 16.90 18.25
N LEU A 304 1.26 17.12 18.89
CA LEU A 304 0.19 17.98 18.35
C LEU A 304 0.56 19.47 18.35
N ALA A 305 1.51 19.90 19.18
CA ALA A 305 2.07 21.25 19.11
C ALA A 305 2.99 21.42 17.88
N THR A 306 3.68 20.35 17.48
CA THR A 306 4.59 20.34 16.33
C THR A 306 3.81 20.16 15.02
N HIS A 307 2.75 19.34 15.05
CA HIS A 307 1.90 19.01 13.91
C HIS A 307 0.42 19.27 14.26
N PRO A 308 0.00 20.56 14.33
CA PRO A 308 -1.36 20.92 14.74
C PRO A 308 -2.44 20.41 13.77
N GLU A 309 -2.10 20.13 12.51
CA GLU A 309 -3.02 19.58 11.52
C GLU A 309 -3.59 18.22 11.92
N LEU A 310 -2.90 17.47 12.78
CA LEU A 310 -3.30 16.14 13.21
C LEU A 310 -4.60 16.16 14.02
N LYS A 311 -4.88 17.26 14.74
CA LYS A 311 -6.10 17.41 15.54
C LYS A 311 -7.37 17.42 14.69
N GLU A 312 -7.29 17.98 13.49
CA GLU A 312 -8.42 18.04 12.56
C GLU A 312 -8.50 16.80 11.66
N ALA A 313 -7.37 16.10 11.49
CA ALA A 313 -7.28 14.94 10.61
C ALA A 313 -7.70 13.64 11.28
N PHE A 314 -7.42 13.46 12.57
CA PHE A 314 -7.64 12.18 13.24
C PHE A 314 -8.66 12.30 14.36
N HIS A 315 -9.37 11.21 14.61
CA HIS A 315 -10.36 11.14 15.69
C HIS A 315 -9.66 11.15 17.07
N GLY A 316 -8.61 10.36 17.23
CA GLY A 316 -7.81 10.24 18.44
C GLY A 316 -6.36 9.83 18.15
N ILE A 317 -5.62 9.61 19.23
CA ILE A 317 -4.23 9.17 19.20
C ILE A 317 -4.00 8.12 20.29
N TRP A 318 -3.37 7.02 19.89
CA TRP A 318 -2.92 5.95 20.75
C TRP A 318 -1.40 5.98 20.83
N VAL A 319 -0.86 6.28 22.00
CA VAL A 319 0.58 6.36 22.22
C VAL A 319 1.06 5.19 23.06
N HIS A 320 2.09 4.51 22.55
CA HIS A 320 2.77 3.36 23.12
C HIS A 320 4.16 3.74 23.61
N ALA A 321 4.47 3.36 24.85
CA ALA A 321 5.79 3.52 25.45
C ALA A 321 6.52 2.18 25.44
N ASP A 322 7.39 1.97 24.46
CA ASP A 322 7.89 0.63 24.14
C ASP A 322 9.23 0.28 24.76
N GLN A 323 9.35 -0.96 25.24
CA GLN A 323 10.59 -1.57 25.69
C GLN A 323 10.76 -2.93 25.00
N GLY A 324 11.66 -2.95 24.00
CA GLY A 324 11.82 -4.13 23.14
C GLY A 324 10.57 -4.33 22.28
N THR A 325 9.97 -5.52 22.33
CA THR A 325 8.76 -5.87 21.57
C THR A 325 7.46 -5.64 22.36
N ASN A 326 7.54 -5.08 23.57
CA ASN A 326 6.39 -4.89 24.45
C ASN A 326 6.19 -3.41 24.74
N SER A 327 4.94 -3.00 24.94
CA SER A 327 4.61 -1.68 25.47
C SER A 327 4.54 -1.72 26.99
N LEU A 328 5.32 -0.88 27.68
CA LEU A 328 5.29 -0.73 29.14
C LEU A 328 3.99 -0.05 29.61
N PHE A 329 3.49 0.86 28.78
CA PHE A 329 2.27 1.60 29.02
C PHE A 329 1.76 2.12 27.69
N ALA A 330 0.45 2.08 27.49
CA ALA A 330 -0.18 2.72 26.35
C ALA A 330 -1.40 3.51 26.82
N LEU A 331 -1.66 4.63 26.17
CA LEU A 331 -2.83 5.46 26.43
C LEU A 331 -3.40 5.92 25.09
N GLU A 332 -4.69 5.70 24.93
CA GLU A 332 -5.49 6.27 23.85
C GLU A 332 -6.30 7.44 24.42
N LEU A 333 -6.41 8.51 23.62
CA LEU A 333 -7.34 9.59 23.86
C LEU A 333 -7.90 10.16 22.56
N PRO A 334 -9.19 10.54 22.54
CA PRO A 334 -9.76 11.39 21.52
C PRO A 334 -9.03 12.74 21.43
N MET A 335 -8.94 13.33 20.23
CA MET A 335 -8.22 14.59 20.00
C MET A 335 -8.76 15.76 20.82
N ASP A 336 -10.06 15.78 21.12
CA ASP A 336 -10.72 16.82 21.90
C ASP A 336 -10.38 16.78 23.40
N GLN A 337 -9.83 15.66 23.89
CA GLN A 337 -9.37 15.50 25.27
C GLN A 337 -7.89 15.88 25.46
N ILE A 338 -7.19 16.25 24.39
CA ILE A 338 -5.76 16.57 24.42
C ILE A 338 -5.56 18.09 24.37
N THR A 339 -5.56 18.70 25.56
CA THR A 339 -5.32 20.13 25.69
C THR A 339 -3.85 20.48 25.42
N ALA A 340 -3.62 21.57 24.69
CA ALA A 340 -2.28 22.12 24.53
C ALA A 340 -1.74 22.60 25.88
N ALA A 341 -0.48 22.26 26.21
CA ALA A 341 0.22 22.91 27.30
C ALA A 341 0.36 24.42 26.95
N PRO A 342 0.22 25.34 27.92
CA PRO A 342 0.38 26.76 27.65
C PRO A 342 1.77 27.03 27.06
N ALA A 343 1.81 27.70 25.90
CA ALA A 343 3.06 28.07 25.23
C ALA A 343 3.91 28.94 26.18
N VAL A 344 5.12 28.47 26.51
CA VAL A 344 6.10 29.27 27.24
C VAL A 344 6.55 30.40 26.32
N ARG A 345 6.14 31.64 26.63
CA ARG A 345 6.70 32.83 25.98
C ARG A 345 8.22 32.83 26.21
N PRO A 346 9.05 33.09 25.18
CA PRO A 346 10.45 33.40 25.39
C PRO A 346 10.52 34.61 26.31
N THR A 347 11.15 34.47 27.47
CA THR A 347 11.56 35.62 28.28
C THR A 347 12.58 36.39 27.45
N ALA A 348 12.20 37.58 27.00
CA ALA A 348 13.13 38.52 26.37
C ALA A 348 14.22 38.91 27.39
N PRO A 349 15.47 39.12 26.93
CA PRO A 349 16.61 39.45 27.78
C PRO A 349 16.48 40.77 28.54
#